data_AF-A0A1Y2X956-F1
#
_entry.id   AF-A0A1Y2X956-F1
#
_cell.length_a   1.000
_cell.length_b   1.000
_cell.length_c   1.000
_cell.angle_alpha   90.00
_cell.angle_beta   90.00
_cell.angle_gamma   90.00
#
_symmetry.space_group_name_H-M   'P 1'
#
loop_
_entity.id
_entity.type
_entity.pdbx_description
1 polymer ?
#
loop_
_entity_poly.entity_id
_entity_poly.type
_entity_poly.pdbx_seq_one_letter_code
_entity_poly.pdbx_strand_id
1 'polypeptide(L)'
;MKVMDSPILKSLVETSIIIDGLEEMPLASSASRPGNQEELSLLGPETSQLGRRYRTIKAIVIHWHGEALDEGNYGPAHEATKLAKTLADWGWQTEDYSIMPDNPVRETAKFLRDLTRASKSDELLVVYYVGHGRRSSIRPVPRPFRVARRGSSRGDDASIDWPIIRSVLEAAKCDVVMFLNCCHGADAWVSRNLQRDGFKGPPVRPSRH
;
A
#
# COMPACT_ATOMS: atom_id res chain seq x y z
N MET A 1 -8.25 29.05 8.62
CA MET A 1 -8.48 27.59 8.57
C MET A 1 -7.41 26.99 7.67
N LYS A 2 -6.26 26.61 8.25
CA LYS A 2 -5.10 26.06 7.53
C LYS A 2 -5.24 24.54 7.53
N VAL A 3 -5.39 23.95 6.35
CA VAL A 3 -5.57 22.52 6.14
C VAL A 3 -4.48 22.05 5.18
N MET A 4 -3.93 20.86 5.47
CA MET A 4 -3.06 20.01 4.64
C MET A 4 -1.54 20.29 4.60
N ASP A 5 -0.83 19.70 5.57
CA ASP A 5 0.58 19.32 5.45
C ASP A 5 0.76 17.82 5.78
N SER A 6 -0.04 16.94 5.15
CA SER A 6 0.26 15.50 5.13
C SER A 6 0.85 15.12 3.77
N PRO A 7 2.12 14.68 3.70
CA PRO A 7 2.75 14.20 2.46
C PRO A 7 1.96 13.06 1.79
N ILE A 8 1.22 12.29 2.58
CA ILE A 8 0.44 11.12 2.15
C ILE A 8 -0.80 11.55 1.37
N LEU A 9 -1.49 12.62 1.80
CA LEU A 9 -2.65 13.15 1.07
C LEU A 9 -2.22 13.78 -0.25
N LYS A 10 -1.02 14.39 -0.31
CA LYS A 10 -0.44 14.88 -1.56
C LYS A 10 -0.12 13.73 -2.52
N SER A 11 0.52 12.65 -2.03
CA SER A 11 0.80 11.47 -2.84
C SER A 11 -0.47 10.75 -3.32
N LEU A 12 -1.53 10.67 -2.51
CA LEU A 12 -2.82 10.09 -2.91
C LEU A 12 -3.56 10.95 -3.94
N VAL A 13 -3.50 12.29 -3.84
CA VAL A 13 -4.02 13.20 -4.86
C VAL A 13 -3.22 13.05 -6.16
N GLU A 14 -1.89 12.99 -6.07
CA GLU A 14 -1.01 12.78 -7.23
C GLU A 14 -1.23 11.40 -7.87
N THR A 15 -1.50 10.35 -7.09
CA THR A 15 -1.78 9.00 -7.61
C THR A 15 -3.22 8.87 -8.13
N SER A 16 -4.17 9.63 -7.57
CA SER A 16 -5.55 9.69 -8.10
C SER A 16 -5.62 10.43 -9.44
N ILE A 17 -4.64 11.30 -9.74
CA ILE A 17 -4.46 11.93 -11.05
C ILE A 17 -3.86 10.94 -12.08
N ILE A 18 -3.19 9.87 -11.65
CA ILE A 18 -2.55 8.89 -12.56
C ILE A 18 -3.54 7.82 -13.07
N ILE A 19 -4.83 7.88 -12.73
CA ILE A 19 -5.86 7.05 -13.39
C ILE A 19 -6.40 7.69 -14.68
N ASP A 20 -6.11 8.97 -14.94
CA ASP A 20 -6.36 9.59 -16.24
C ASP A 20 -5.04 9.78 -17.01
N GLY A 21 -4.81 8.89 -17.98
CA GLY A 21 -3.96 9.14 -19.15
C GLY A 21 -2.45 9.21 -18.93
N LEU A 22 -1.76 8.13 -19.30
CA LEU A 22 -0.36 8.21 -19.73
C LEU A 22 -0.29 8.99 -21.06
N GLU A 23 0.37 10.13 -21.06
CA GLU A 23 1.26 10.55 -22.15
C GLU A 23 2.35 11.48 -21.61
N GLU A 24 3.62 11.14 -21.84
CA GLU A 24 4.76 11.94 -21.41
C GLU A 24 5.26 12.93 -22.48
N MET A 25 5.80 14.06 -21.97
CA MET A 25 6.85 14.96 -22.51
C MET A 25 6.43 16.15 -23.39
N PRO A 26 7.22 17.26 -23.48
CA PRO A 26 8.50 17.58 -22.83
C PRO A 26 8.54 18.90 -22.02
N LEU A 27 9.64 19.08 -21.27
CA LEU A 27 10.03 20.28 -20.51
C LEU A 27 9.99 21.59 -21.33
N ALA A 28 9.20 22.58 -20.90
CA ALA A 28 9.42 23.99 -21.20
C ALA A 28 8.81 24.94 -20.15
N SER A 29 9.70 25.62 -19.41
CA SER A 29 9.67 27.06 -19.09
C SER A 29 8.32 27.77 -18.78
N SER A 30 8.15 28.12 -17.50
CA SER A 30 7.49 29.31 -16.93
C SER A 30 6.36 30.02 -17.71
N ALA A 31 5.15 30.02 -17.16
CA ALA A 31 4.36 31.23 -16.82
C ALA A 31 2.91 30.85 -16.44
N SER A 32 2.43 31.44 -15.34
CA SER A 32 1.05 31.44 -14.85
C SER A 32 0.02 31.98 -15.85
N ARG A 33 -1.16 31.35 -15.98
CA ARG A 33 -2.45 32.00 -16.32
C ARG A 33 -3.68 31.07 -16.13
N PRO A 34 -4.90 31.63 -15.97
CA PRO A 34 -6.05 31.00 -15.34
C PRO A 34 -6.83 30.07 -16.28
N GLY A 35 -7.36 28.98 -15.73
CA GLY A 35 -8.09 27.94 -16.47
C GLY A 35 -9.42 28.43 -17.05
N ASN A 36 -9.58 28.27 -18.36
CA ASN A 36 -10.82 28.49 -19.08
C ASN A 36 -11.54 27.14 -19.27
N GLN A 37 -12.86 27.14 -19.05
CA GLN A 37 -13.77 25.99 -19.19
C GLN A 37 -13.91 25.44 -20.63
N GLU A 38 -13.04 25.85 -21.57
CA GLU A 38 -13.06 25.41 -22.97
C GLU A 38 -12.10 24.25 -23.26
N GLU A 39 -11.16 23.89 -22.38
CA GLU A 39 -10.32 22.69 -22.60
C GLU A 39 -11.08 21.37 -22.42
N LEU A 40 -12.22 21.40 -21.70
CA LEU A 40 -13.06 20.22 -21.48
C LEU A 40 -13.94 19.86 -22.68
N SER A 41 -14.05 20.73 -23.69
CA SER A 41 -14.84 20.46 -24.91
C SER A 41 -14.01 19.93 -26.09
N LEU A 42 -12.68 19.90 -25.97
CA LEU A 42 -11.78 19.30 -26.96
C LEU A 42 -11.63 17.78 -26.81
N LEU A 43 -12.04 17.22 -25.67
CA LEU A 43 -12.22 15.78 -25.51
C LEU A 43 -13.56 15.42 -26.15
N GLY A 44 -13.51 15.02 -27.42
CA GLY A 44 -14.68 14.65 -28.21
C GLY A 44 -15.56 13.58 -27.54
N PRO A 45 -16.76 13.31 -28.08
CA PRO A 45 -17.77 12.44 -27.46
C PRO A 45 -17.34 10.97 -27.24
N GLU A 46 -16.13 10.56 -27.66
CA GLU A 46 -15.58 9.22 -27.43
C GLU A 46 -15.08 8.93 -26.01
N THR A 47 -14.82 9.94 -25.18
CA THR A 47 -14.43 9.70 -23.76
C THR A 47 -15.57 9.12 -22.91
N SER A 48 -16.80 9.13 -23.44
CA SER A 48 -18.01 8.58 -22.82
C SER A 48 -18.07 7.05 -22.79
N GLN A 49 -17.19 6.34 -23.52
CA GLN A 49 -17.25 4.87 -23.71
C GLN A 49 -16.04 4.08 -23.19
N LEU A 50 -15.11 4.69 -22.46
CA LEU A 50 -14.15 3.94 -21.66
C LEU A 50 -14.89 3.37 -20.43
N GLY A 51 -15.56 2.24 -20.62
CA GLY A 51 -16.29 1.54 -19.58
C GLY A 51 -15.42 1.40 -18.33
N ARG A 52 -15.93 1.82 -17.17
CA ARG A 52 -15.22 1.70 -15.89
C ARG A 52 -14.78 0.23 -15.73
N ARG A 53 -13.47 -0.03 -15.88
CA ARG A 53 -12.88 -1.37 -15.82
C ARG A 53 -13.30 -2.13 -14.55
N TYR A 54 -13.42 -1.41 -13.45
CA TYR A 54 -13.88 -1.93 -12.17
C TYR A 54 -15.25 -1.37 -11.83
N ARG A 55 -16.17 -2.28 -11.46
CA ARG A 55 -17.51 -1.94 -10.99
C ARG A 55 -17.50 -1.46 -9.55
N THR A 56 -16.62 -2.03 -8.73
CA THR A 56 -16.46 -1.69 -7.31
C THR A 56 -14.98 -1.65 -6.94
N ILE A 57 -14.66 -0.75 -6.02
CA ILE A 57 -13.35 -0.69 -5.37
C ILE A 57 -13.55 -1.07 -3.91
N LYS A 58 -12.84 -2.10 -3.47
CA LYS A 58 -12.75 -2.52 -2.07
C LYS A 58 -11.40 -2.10 -1.53
N ALA A 59 -11.39 -1.37 -0.42
CA ALA A 59 -10.17 -1.00 0.27
C ALA A 59 -10.09 -1.69 1.63
N ILE A 60 -8.91 -2.17 1.97
CA ILE A 60 -8.60 -2.65 3.32
C ILE A 60 -7.43 -1.86 3.84
N VAL A 61 -7.60 -1.26 5.01
CA VAL A 61 -6.52 -0.61 5.74
C VAL A 61 -6.11 -1.55 6.87
N ILE A 62 -4.87 -2.02 6.82
CA ILE A 62 -4.28 -2.99 7.74
C ILE A 62 -3.30 -2.27 8.66
N HIS A 63 -3.47 -2.42 9.96
CA HIS A 63 -2.55 -1.90 10.97
C HIS A 63 -2.45 -2.87 12.16
N TRP A 64 -1.47 -2.70 13.04
CA TRP A 64 -1.38 -3.53 14.25
C TRP A 64 -2.30 -3.05 15.36
N HIS A 65 -2.85 -4.00 16.10
CA HIS A 65 -3.64 -3.73 17.28
C HIS A 65 -2.78 -3.10 18.39
N GLY A 66 -3.28 -2.02 18.97
CA GLY A 66 -2.64 -1.34 20.10
C GLY A 66 -1.41 -0.48 19.75
N GLU A 67 -1.08 -0.24 18.48
CA GLU A 67 0.04 0.62 18.05
C GLU A 67 -0.22 2.14 18.15
N ALA A 68 -1.21 2.57 18.96
CA ALA A 68 -1.54 3.99 19.13
C ALA A 68 -0.88 4.65 20.35
N LEU A 69 -0.36 3.88 21.31
CA LEU A 69 -0.17 4.39 22.66
C LEU A 69 1.16 5.09 22.91
N ASP A 70 2.16 4.92 22.04
CA ASP A 70 3.53 5.37 22.33
C ASP A 70 3.92 6.67 21.57
N GLU A 71 3.13 7.09 20.57
CA GLU A 71 3.44 8.24 19.68
C GLU A 71 2.38 9.36 19.72
N GLY A 72 1.43 9.30 20.66
CA GLY A 72 0.32 10.25 20.75
C GLY A 72 -0.64 10.17 19.55
N ASN A 73 -1.30 11.29 19.21
CA ASN A 73 -2.32 11.42 18.16
C ASN A 73 -1.81 11.23 16.71
N TYR A 74 -0.67 10.55 16.49
CA TYR A 74 -0.02 10.40 15.19
C TYR A 74 0.48 8.97 14.92
N GLY A 75 0.18 7.99 15.78
CA GLY A 75 0.62 6.61 15.57
C GLY A 75 -0.05 5.91 14.37
N PRO A 76 0.51 4.79 13.88
CA PRO A 76 0.03 4.06 12.69
C PRO A 76 -1.46 3.74 12.70
N ALA A 77 -2.01 3.34 13.85
CA ALA A 77 -3.43 3.02 13.98
C ALA A 77 -4.34 4.25 13.74
N HIS A 78 -3.91 5.44 14.18
CA HIS A 78 -4.67 6.67 13.97
C HIS A 78 -4.61 7.12 12.51
N GLU A 79 -3.46 6.98 11.87
CA GLU A 79 -3.33 7.21 10.43
C GLU A 79 -4.21 6.25 9.63
N ALA A 80 -4.21 4.96 10.00
CA ALA A 80 -5.05 3.94 9.39
C ALA A 80 -6.55 4.29 9.48
N THR A 81 -7.05 4.64 10.67
CA THR A 81 -8.46 5.04 10.84
C THR A 81 -8.83 6.29 10.01
N LYS A 82 -7.93 7.30 9.95
CA LYS A 82 -8.16 8.48 9.11
C LYS A 82 -8.22 8.13 7.63
N LEU A 83 -7.27 7.32 7.15
CA LEU A 83 -7.24 6.86 5.77
C LEU A 83 -8.50 6.06 5.43
N ALA A 84 -8.88 5.10 6.28
CA ALA A 84 -10.09 4.29 6.08
C ALA A 84 -11.34 5.17 5.96
N LYS A 85 -11.47 6.19 6.81
CA LYS A 85 -12.56 7.17 6.72
C LYS A 85 -12.52 7.93 5.39
N THR A 86 -11.36 8.44 4.98
CA THR A 86 -11.22 9.19 3.72
C THR A 86 -11.58 8.34 2.50
N LEU A 87 -11.15 7.07 2.45
CA LEU A 87 -11.51 6.15 1.37
C LEU A 87 -13.01 5.84 1.34
N ALA A 88 -13.63 5.68 2.51
CA ALA A 88 -15.07 5.52 2.62
C ALA A 88 -15.83 6.78 2.16
N ASP A 89 -15.35 7.98 2.51
CA ASP A 89 -15.91 9.25 2.06
C ASP A 89 -15.82 9.40 0.51
N TRP A 90 -14.87 8.73 -0.15
CA TRP A 90 -14.77 8.64 -1.62
C TRP A 90 -15.68 7.56 -2.24
N GLY A 91 -16.51 6.90 -1.43
CA GLY A 91 -17.46 5.89 -1.89
C GLY A 91 -16.85 4.48 -2.09
N TRP A 92 -15.65 4.22 -1.58
CA TRP A 92 -15.04 2.91 -1.66
C TRP A 92 -15.59 1.99 -0.57
N GLN A 93 -15.73 0.69 -0.86
CA GLN A 93 -16.09 -0.30 0.15
C GLN A 93 -14.88 -0.54 1.05
N THR A 94 -14.83 0.15 2.18
CA THR A 94 -13.62 0.23 3.00
C THR A 94 -13.77 -0.57 4.30
N GLU A 95 -12.75 -1.35 4.64
CA GLU A 95 -12.64 -2.10 5.89
C GLU A 95 -11.36 -1.73 6.62
N ASP A 96 -11.46 -1.47 7.93
CA ASP A 96 -10.32 -1.24 8.83
C ASP A 96 -10.02 -2.54 9.57
N TYR A 97 -8.83 -3.10 9.34
CA TYR A 97 -8.43 -4.41 9.85
C TYR A 97 -7.21 -4.30 10.78
N SER A 98 -7.43 -4.71 12.03
CA SER A 98 -6.41 -4.69 13.08
C SER A 98 -5.76 -6.07 13.28
N ILE A 99 -4.44 -6.16 13.09
CA ILE A 99 -3.66 -7.38 13.32
C ILE A 99 -3.51 -7.61 14.82
N MET A 100 -4.07 -8.72 15.31
CA MET A 100 -3.94 -9.14 16.71
C MET A 100 -2.57 -9.78 16.98
N PRO A 101 -1.91 -9.45 18.11
CA PRO A 101 -0.56 -9.94 18.41
C PRO A 101 -0.49 -11.41 18.84
N ASP A 102 -1.57 -11.99 19.36
CA ASP A 102 -1.55 -13.34 19.94
C ASP A 102 -1.53 -14.44 18.87
N ASN A 103 -2.02 -14.16 17.64
CA ASN A 103 -2.04 -15.09 16.51
C ASN A 103 -2.00 -14.35 15.14
N PRO A 104 -1.00 -13.49 14.90
CA PRO A 104 -1.05 -12.53 13.80
C PRO A 104 -1.07 -13.20 12.43
N VAL A 105 -0.25 -14.22 12.24
CA VAL A 105 -0.15 -14.93 10.96
C VAL A 105 -1.46 -15.63 10.61
N ARG A 106 -2.01 -16.43 11.54
CA ARG A 106 -3.19 -17.26 11.29
C ARG A 106 -4.43 -16.43 11.04
N GLU A 107 -4.71 -15.46 11.90
CA GLU A 107 -5.94 -14.67 11.81
C GLU A 107 -5.91 -13.72 10.61
N THR A 108 -4.77 -13.09 10.32
CA THR A 108 -4.63 -12.23 9.13
C THR A 108 -4.70 -13.05 7.84
N ALA A 109 -4.04 -14.21 7.78
CA ALA A 109 -4.13 -15.07 6.60
C ALA A 109 -5.51 -15.71 6.41
N LYS A 110 -6.31 -15.85 7.47
CA LYS A 110 -7.70 -16.30 7.39
C LYS A 110 -8.57 -15.16 6.85
N PHE A 111 -8.51 -13.99 7.46
CA PHE A 111 -9.25 -12.79 7.05
C PHE A 111 -9.04 -12.47 5.57
N LEU A 112 -7.78 -12.34 5.13
CA LEU A 112 -7.47 -12.03 3.74
C LEU A 112 -7.96 -13.11 2.77
N ARG A 113 -7.99 -14.39 3.19
CA ARG A 113 -8.46 -15.49 2.35
C ARG A 113 -9.98 -15.47 2.18
N ASP A 114 -10.70 -15.17 3.25
CA ASP A 114 -12.15 -15.06 3.19
C ASP A 114 -12.56 -13.90 2.26
N LEU A 115 -11.83 -12.78 2.34
CA LEU A 115 -11.99 -11.66 1.43
C LEU A 115 -11.66 -12.03 -0.03
N THR A 116 -10.49 -12.62 -0.31
CA THR A 116 -10.08 -12.92 -1.68
C THR A 116 -11.00 -13.95 -2.32
N ARG A 117 -11.56 -14.88 -1.54
CA ARG A 117 -12.61 -15.82 -2.00
C ARG A 117 -13.93 -15.13 -2.34
N ALA A 118 -14.31 -14.11 -1.59
CA ALA A 118 -15.52 -13.32 -1.84
C ALA A 118 -15.36 -12.30 -2.98
N SER A 119 -14.13 -12.08 -3.45
CA SER A 119 -13.85 -11.13 -4.54
C SER A 119 -14.38 -11.59 -5.89
N LYS A 120 -14.82 -10.63 -6.71
CA LYS A 120 -15.29 -10.86 -8.08
C LYS A 120 -14.30 -10.27 -9.08
N SER A 121 -14.27 -10.80 -10.30
CA SER A 121 -13.29 -10.38 -11.33
C SER A 121 -13.46 -8.94 -11.82
N ASP A 122 -14.62 -8.33 -11.60
CA ASP A 122 -14.91 -6.92 -11.94
C ASP A 122 -14.65 -5.95 -10.77
N GLU A 123 -14.02 -6.41 -9.69
CA GLU A 123 -13.63 -5.57 -8.55
C GLU A 123 -12.14 -5.22 -8.60
N LEU A 124 -11.79 -4.10 -7.97
CA LEU A 124 -10.41 -3.78 -7.61
C LEU A 124 -10.26 -3.92 -6.09
N LEU A 125 -9.32 -4.76 -5.65
CA LEU A 125 -8.95 -4.86 -4.24
C LEU A 125 -7.71 -4.01 -3.95
N VAL A 126 -7.87 -3.00 -3.11
CA VAL A 126 -6.79 -2.13 -2.65
C VAL A 126 -6.43 -2.47 -1.21
N VAL A 127 -5.18 -2.84 -0.96
CA VAL A 127 -4.67 -3.18 0.38
C VAL A 127 -3.67 -2.12 0.82
N TYR A 128 -3.98 -1.39 1.88
CA TYR A 128 -3.06 -0.47 2.54
C TYR A 128 -2.53 -1.12 3.80
N TYR A 129 -1.21 -1.19 3.96
CA TYR A 129 -0.58 -1.49 5.24
C TYR A 129 0.02 -0.22 5.82
N VAL A 130 -0.33 0.11 7.06
CA VAL A 130 0.23 1.22 7.82
C VAL A 130 0.85 0.68 9.10
N GLY A 131 2.15 0.87 9.27
CA GLY A 131 2.86 0.37 10.45
C GLY A 131 4.36 0.20 10.23
N HIS A 132 4.98 -0.69 10.99
CA HIS A 132 6.42 -0.93 10.91
C HIS A 132 6.76 -2.11 10.00
N GLY A 133 7.78 -1.91 9.17
CA GLY A 133 8.35 -2.96 8.35
C GLY A 133 9.76 -3.31 8.85
N ARG A 134 10.10 -4.59 8.76
CA ARG A 134 11.42 -5.10 9.12
C ARG A 134 12.11 -5.64 7.88
N ARG A 135 13.33 -5.12 7.68
CA ARG A 135 14.23 -5.51 6.61
C ARG A 135 14.63 -6.97 6.69
N SER A 136 14.83 -7.56 5.52
CA SER A 136 15.69 -8.74 5.33
C SER A 136 17.09 -8.44 5.88
N SER A 137 17.45 -9.01 7.02
CA SER A 137 18.85 -8.93 7.47
C SER A 137 19.70 -9.76 6.52
N ILE A 138 20.81 -9.20 6.02
CA ILE A 138 21.90 -9.95 5.37
C ILE A 138 22.60 -10.76 6.46
N ARG A 139 21.94 -11.81 6.92
CA ARG A 139 22.58 -12.94 7.60
C ARG A 139 22.98 -13.95 6.53
N PRO A 140 23.79 -14.99 6.84
CA PRO A 140 24.13 -16.04 5.87
C PRO A 140 22.91 -16.67 5.17
N VAL A 141 21.71 -16.54 5.76
CA VAL A 141 20.42 -16.83 5.12
C VAL A 141 19.58 -15.55 5.06
N PRO A 142 19.19 -15.06 3.87
CA PRO A 142 18.27 -13.94 3.71
C PRO A 142 16.92 -14.26 4.39
N ARG A 143 16.32 -13.29 5.08
CA ARG A 143 14.96 -13.43 5.62
C ARG A 143 13.98 -12.62 4.77
N PRO A 144 12.72 -13.04 4.62
CA PRO A 144 11.74 -12.20 3.94
C PRO A 144 11.51 -10.88 4.69
N PHE A 145 11.09 -9.86 3.95
CA PHE A 145 10.46 -8.67 4.51
C PHE A 145 9.32 -9.08 5.45
N ARG A 146 9.17 -8.35 6.55
CA ARG A 146 8.12 -8.61 7.56
C ARG A 146 7.38 -7.33 7.86
N VAL A 147 6.05 -7.42 7.92
CA VAL A 147 5.26 -6.45 8.67
C VAL A 147 5.37 -6.80 10.15
N ALA A 148 5.59 -5.81 11.00
CA ALA A 148 5.94 -6.07 12.39
C ALA A 148 5.27 -5.07 13.31
N ARG A 149 4.86 -5.56 14.48
CA ARG A 149 4.46 -4.71 15.58
C ARG A 149 5.70 -4.09 16.19
N ARG A 150 5.63 -2.82 16.60
CA ARG A 150 6.60 -2.22 17.50
C ARG A 150 6.47 -2.88 18.86
N GLY A 151 7.53 -3.54 19.32
CA GLY A 151 7.58 -4.01 20.70
C GLY A 151 8.41 -3.09 21.59
N SER A 152 8.01 -3.07 22.85
CA SER A 152 8.71 -2.45 23.96
C SER A 152 9.78 -3.40 24.48
N SER A 153 11.03 -3.27 24.03
CA SER A 153 12.27 -3.74 24.68
C SER A 153 12.39 -5.21 25.15
N ARG A 154 11.37 -6.07 25.00
CA ARG A 154 11.23 -7.38 25.67
C ARG A 154 11.18 -8.59 24.73
N GLY A 155 11.42 -8.39 23.44
CA GLY A 155 11.96 -9.44 22.59
C GLY A 155 10.99 -10.35 21.84
N ASP A 156 9.67 -10.21 21.99
CA ASP A 156 8.67 -10.95 21.19
C ASP A 156 7.78 -10.00 20.39
N ASP A 157 8.41 -9.31 19.45
CA ASP A 157 7.71 -8.42 18.54
C ASP A 157 6.98 -9.27 17.48
N ALA A 158 5.67 -9.40 17.66
CA ALA A 158 4.77 -10.04 16.70
C ALA A 158 5.06 -9.55 15.28
N SER A 159 5.20 -10.47 14.33
CA SER A 159 5.47 -10.13 12.93
C SER A 159 4.87 -11.16 11.99
N ILE A 160 4.64 -10.76 10.75
CA ILE A 160 4.15 -11.63 9.67
C ILE A 160 5.12 -11.53 8.51
N ASP A 161 5.60 -12.69 8.05
CA ASP A 161 6.42 -12.81 6.86
C ASP A 161 5.60 -12.42 5.62
N TRP A 162 6.15 -11.51 4.84
CA TRP A 162 5.50 -10.98 3.65
C TRP A 162 5.03 -12.03 2.63
N PRO A 163 5.81 -13.09 2.33
CA PRO A 163 5.36 -14.15 1.44
C PRO A 163 4.01 -14.78 1.84
N ILE A 164 3.67 -14.79 3.14
CA ILE A 164 2.39 -15.33 3.61
C ILE A 164 1.24 -14.43 3.14
N ILE A 165 1.30 -13.13 3.41
CA ILE A 165 0.30 -12.14 2.99
C ILE A 165 0.15 -12.18 1.47
N ARG A 166 1.28 -12.12 0.76
CA ARG A 166 1.32 -12.13 -0.70
C ARG A 166 0.66 -13.39 -1.29
N SER A 167 0.99 -14.57 -0.77
CA SER A 167 0.43 -15.82 -1.29
C SER A 167 -1.11 -15.88 -1.21
N VAL A 168 -1.70 -15.25 -0.20
CA VAL A 168 -3.15 -15.18 -0.03
C VAL A 168 -3.78 -14.18 -1.00
N LEU A 169 -3.13 -13.03 -1.21
CA LEU A 169 -3.60 -11.99 -2.14
C LEU A 169 -3.45 -12.39 -3.60
N GLU A 170 -2.38 -13.10 -3.98
CA GLU A 170 -2.18 -13.61 -5.34
C GLU A 170 -3.22 -14.65 -5.77
N ALA A 171 -3.94 -15.25 -4.82
CA ALA A 171 -5.04 -16.18 -5.09
C ALA A 171 -6.39 -15.48 -5.37
N ALA A 172 -6.45 -14.14 -5.34
CA ALA A 172 -7.66 -13.40 -5.62
C ALA A 172 -8.10 -13.53 -7.08
N LYS A 173 -9.42 -13.41 -7.32
CA LYS A 173 -10.00 -13.41 -8.68
C LYS A 173 -10.02 -12.01 -9.31
N CYS A 174 -9.83 -10.99 -8.49
CA CYS A 174 -9.79 -9.58 -8.87
C CYS A 174 -8.36 -9.09 -9.08
N ASP A 175 -8.23 -7.92 -9.68
CA ASP A 175 -6.98 -7.17 -9.66
C ASP A 175 -6.71 -6.67 -8.23
N VAL A 176 -5.45 -6.82 -7.77
CA VAL A 176 -5.02 -6.41 -6.42
C VAL A 176 -3.92 -5.37 -6.52
N VAL A 177 -4.12 -4.24 -5.85
CA VAL A 177 -3.10 -3.19 -5.65
C VAL A 177 -2.77 -3.12 -4.17
N MET A 178 -1.49 -2.99 -3.84
CA MET A 178 -1.03 -2.94 -2.46
C MET A 178 -0.06 -1.80 -2.19
N PHE A 179 -0.34 -1.04 -1.14
CA PHE A 179 0.48 0.06 -0.63
C PHE A 179 1.09 -0.34 0.71
N LEU A 180 2.41 -0.27 0.81
CA LEU A 180 3.17 -0.56 2.02
C LEU A 180 3.70 0.74 2.63
N ASN A 181 2.90 1.39 3.49
CA ASN A 181 3.34 2.55 4.24
C ASN A 181 4.10 2.11 5.50
N CYS A 182 5.35 1.72 5.31
CA CYS A 182 6.22 1.27 6.38
C CYS A 182 7.70 1.41 6.01
N CYS A 183 8.55 1.47 7.03
CA CYS A 183 9.99 1.37 6.83
C CYS A 183 10.33 0.08 6.08
N HIS A 184 11.24 0.15 5.11
CA HIS A 184 11.67 -1.00 4.31
C HIS A 184 10.56 -1.68 3.48
N GLY A 185 9.42 -1.02 3.24
CA GLY A 185 8.35 -1.58 2.39
C GLY A 185 8.83 -1.99 0.99
N ALA A 186 9.85 -1.32 0.44
CA ALA A 186 10.47 -1.71 -0.83
C ALA A 186 11.11 -3.12 -0.82
N ASP A 187 11.53 -3.63 0.35
CA ASP A 187 12.09 -4.99 0.49
C ASP A 187 11.02 -6.08 0.27
N ALA A 188 9.73 -5.73 0.30
CA ALA A 188 8.64 -6.64 -0.07
C ALA A 188 8.74 -7.08 -1.53
N TRP A 189 9.19 -6.18 -2.42
CA TRP A 189 9.47 -6.50 -3.81
C TRP A 189 10.73 -7.37 -3.95
N VAL A 190 11.79 -7.09 -3.19
CA VAL A 190 13.01 -7.92 -3.21
C VAL A 190 12.72 -9.34 -2.72
N SER A 191 11.85 -9.48 -1.71
CA SER A 191 11.41 -10.77 -1.18
C SER A 191 10.70 -11.66 -2.22
N ARG A 192 10.12 -11.05 -3.27
CA ARG A 192 9.55 -11.78 -4.42
C ARG A 192 10.63 -12.42 -5.29
N ASN A 193 11.72 -11.71 -5.53
CA ASN A 193 12.78 -12.14 -6.43
C ASN A 193 13.78 -13.07 -5.73
N LEU A 194 13.91 -12.97 -4.40
CA LEU A 194 14.65 -13.94 -3.58
C LEU A 194 14.19 -15.39 -3.79
N GLN A 195 12.88 -15.60 -3.96
CA GLN A 195 12.30 -16.93 -4.15
C GLN A 195 12.38 -17.44 -5.60
N ARG A 196 12.47 -16.55 -6.60
CA ARG A 196 12.52 -16.93 -8.02
C ARG A 196 13.94 -17.06 -8.57
N ASP A 197 14.86 -16.22 -8.14
CA ASP A 197 16.11 -16.00 -8.91
C ASP A 197 17.38 -16.51 -8.22
N GLY A 198 17.29 -16.98 -6.97
CA GLY A 198 18.46 -17.28 -6.14
C GLY A 198 19.21 -15.99 -5.82
N PHE A 199 19.27 -15.63 -4.53
CA PHE A 199 19.85 -14.35 -4.09
C PHE A 199 21.28 -14.13 -4.62
N LYS A 200 21.43 -13.28 -5.64
CA LYS A 200 22.68 -12.58 -5.92
C LYS A 200 22.66 -11.33 -5.06
N GLY A 201 23.35 -11.38 -3.92
CA GLY A 201 23.43 -10.24 -3.00
C GLY A 201 23.87 -8.94 -3.70
N PRO A 202 23.79 -7.79 -3.00
CA PRO A 202 24.32 -6.54 -3.55
C PRO A 202 25.79 -6.76 -3.98
N PRO A 203 26.24 -6.17 -5.11
CA PRO A 203 27.61 -6.33 -5.55
C PRO A 203 28.55 -5.95 -4.41
N VAL A 204 29.43 -6.88 -4.04
CA VAL A 204 30.44 -6.66 -3.02
C VAL A 204 31.27 -5.46 -3.47
N ARG A 205 31.22 -4.36 -2.73
CA ARG A 205 32.10 -3.22 -3.01
C ARG A 205 33.54 -3.72 -2.86
N PRO A 206 34.40 -3.53 -3.86
CA PRO A 206 35.80 -3.90 -3.72
C PRO A 206 36.39 -3.15 -2.51
N SER A 207 37.09 -3.90 -1.65
CA SER A 207 37.84 -3.33 -0.55
C SER A 207 38.80 -2.29 -1.11
N ARG A 208 38.68 -1.04 -0.62
CA ARG A 208 39.72 -0.05 -0.83
C ARG A 208 40.92 -0.52 -0.01
N HIS A 209 41.92 -1.07 -0.68
CA HIS A 209 43.27 -1.20 -0.16
C HIS A 209 43.97 0.15 -0.14
#